data_AF-A0A847G8H5-F1
#
_entry.id   AF-A0A847G8H5-F1
#
_cell.length_a   1.000
_cell.length_b   1.000
_cell.length_c   1.000
_cell.angle_alpha   90.00
_cell.angle_beta   90.00
_cell.angle_gamma   90.00
#
_symmetry.space_group_name_H-M   'P 1'
#
loop_
_entity.id
_entity.type
_entity.pdbx_description
1 polymer ?
#
loop_
_entity_poly.entity_id
_entity_poly.type
_entity_poly.pdbx_seq_one_letter_code
_entity_poly.pdbx_strand_id
1 'polypeptide(L)'
;APSPAENAPAAPERVLGVLLYPGMAPLLRWLLRRRWTPFLEHHHRRAVALAALLAGLALFFVLVVLALSWLMSAHGDLYNAGNYEAWTMSIFRKLLIVWGVFWAYGMLLAARGSAAPIPWLDHLINRRLVQITGREATRLAYGLAVCAVLVVTLVNRVAPNRITEAPACLLYENVGGRYPRALFALGYFPTVLAARKHWGPGGVTLQPLTEETLRAALAHSVFVFVGSHGTEQGLLLETGYVAPADLRDAPRNPGLNYVYLAGCDSGARRREWEEALAPARVVTQDRLAPTVQHLWWLWHHGPRVIETLPKGSPAEE
;
A
#
# COMPACT_ATOMS: atom_id res chain seq x y z
N ALA A 1 -4.20 -46.08 -37.29
CA ALA A 1 -3.93 -44.79 -36.63
C ALA A 1 -5.26 -44.13 -36.32
N PRO A 2 -5.62 -43.87 -35.07
CA PRO A 2 -6.80 -43.07 -34.77
C PRO A 2 -6.52 -41.61 -35.15
N SER A 3 -7.57 -40.95 -35.64
CA SER A 3 -7.62 -39.55 -36.10
C SER A 3 -7.21 -38.57 -34.98
N PRO A 4 -6.44 -37.50 -35.27
CA PRO A 4 -6.05 -36.48 -34.29
C PRO A 4 -7.19 -35.55 -33.85
N ALA A 5 -8.45 -35.85 -34.21
CA ALA A 5 -9.64 -35.12 -33.76
C ALA A 5 -10.25 -35.71 -32.44
N GLU A 6 -9.43 -36.31 -31.59
CA GLU A 6 -9.85 -36.79 -30.27
C GLU A 6 -9.95 -35.61 -29.27
N ASN A 7 -11.16 -35.07 -29.18
CA ASN A 7 -11.69 -34.22 -28.10
C ASN A 7 -10.94 -32.91 -27.80
N ALA A 8 -11.10 -31.93 -28.70
CA ALA A 8 -10.83 -30.53 -28.34
C ALA A 8 -11.69 -30.14 -27.11
N PRO A 9 -11.12 -29.48 -26.08
CA PRO A 9 -11.85 -29.14 -24.86
C PRO A 9 -13.04 -28.24 -25.17
N ALA A 10 -14.15 -28.48 -24.48
CA ALA A 10 -15.38 -27.74 -24.72
C ALA A 10 -15.19 -26.25 -24.38
N ALA A 11 -15.94 -25.37 -25.04
CA ALA A 11 -15.90 -23.92 -24.78
C ALA A 11 -15.92 -23.53 -23.28
N PRO A 12 -16.78 -24.11 -22.41
CA PRO A 12 -16.77 -23.80 -20.97
C PRO A 12 -15.46 -24.22 -20.28
N GLU A 13 -14.83 -25.33 -20.68
CA GLU A 13 -13.56 -25.76 -20.10
C GLU A 13 -12.43 -24.81 -20.46
N ARG A 14 -12.42 -24.28 -21.69
CA ARG A 14 -11.44 -23.27 -22.10
C ARG A 14 -11.59 -22.00 -21.26
N VAL A 15 -12.83 -21.54 -21.04
CA VAL A 15 -13.11 -20.37 -20.18
C VAL A 15 -12.63 -20.62 -18.76
N LEU A 16 -12.96 -21.78 -18.19
CA LEU A 16 -12.47 -22.17 -16.86
C LEU A 16 -10.94 -22.22 -16.82
N GLY A 17 -10.29 -22.76 -17.85
CA GLY A 17 -8.84 -22.79 -17.98
C GLY A 17 -8.21 -21.40 -17.97
N VAL A 18 -8.81 -20.43 -18.67
CA VAL A 18 -8.38 -19.02 -18.65
C VAL A 18 -8.52 -18.42 -17.25
N LEU A 19 -9.64 -18.69 -16.56
CA LEU A 19 -9.92 -18.17 -15.21
C LEU A 19 -8.96 -18.70 -14.13
N LEU A 20 -8.21 -19.78 -14.38
CA LEU A 20 -7.20 -20.26 -13.43
C LEU A 20 -6.04 -19.27 -13.26
N TYR A 21 -5.64 -18.57 -14.32
CA TYR A 21 -4.47 -17.69 -14.37
C TYR A 21 -4.58 -16.36 -13.60
N PRO A 22 -5.73 -15.67 -13.50
CA PRO A 22 -5.89 -14.51 -12.61
C PRO A 22 -5.94 -14.87 -11.12
N GLY A 23 -5.54 -16.09 -10.75
CA GLY A 23 -5.48 -16.55 -9.38
C GLY A 23 -6.62 -17.46 -8.97
N MET A 24 -7.69 -17.67 -9.76
CA MET A 24 -8.84 -18.46 -9.28
C MET A 24 -8.58 -19.97 -9.16
N ALA A 25 -7.36 -20.42 -9.47
CA ALA A 25 -6.94 -21.82 -9.44
C ALA A 25 -7.34 -22.62 -8.17
N PRO A 26 -7.07 -22.18 -6.92
CA PRO A 26 -7.46 -22.93 -5.73
C PRO A 26 -8.98 -22.93 -5.50
N LEU A 27 -9.67 -21.84 -5.83
CA LEU A 27 -11.12 -21.71 -5.67
C LEU A 27 -11.87 -22.61 -6.67
N LEU A 28 -11.50 -22.54 -7.95
CA LEU A 28 -12.12 -23.35 -9.00
C LEU A 28 -11.86 -24.84 -8.79
N ARG A 29 -10.65 -25.23 -8.34
CA ARG A 29 -10.36 -26.62 -7.97
C ARG A 29 -11.26 -27.11 -6.83
N TRP A 30 -11.56 -26.25 -5.87
CA TRP A 30 -12.46 -26.59 -4.77
C TRP A 30 -13.93 -26.69 -5.22
N LEU A 31 -14.41 -25.73 -6.03
CA LEU A 31 -15.79 -25.70 -6.54
C LEU A 31 -16.11 -26.84 -7.52
N LEU A 32 -15.15 -27.18 -8.39
CA LEU A 32 -15.37 -28.09 -9.53
C LEU A 32 -14.78 -29.48 -9.32
N ARG A 33 -14.50 -29.90 -8.07
CA ARG A 33 -13.83 -31.18 -7.74
C ARG A 33 -14.35 -32.38 -8.53
N ARG A 34 -15.66 -32.48 -8.77
CA ARG A 34 -16.32 -33.60 -9.47
C ARG A 34 -16.27 -33.51 -11.00
N ARG A 35 -15.96 -32.33 -11.56
CA ARG A 35 -15.94 -32.05 -13.01
C ARG A 35 -14.54 -31.68 -13.52
N TRP A 36 -13.51 -32.08 -12.77
CA TRP A 36 -12.13 -31.68 -13.04
C TRP A 36 -11.51 -32.55 -14.12
N THR A 37 -11.28 -31.99 -15.30
CA THR A 37 -10.75 -32.72 -16.45
C THR A 37 -9.22 -32.62 -16.55
N PRO A 38 -8.55 -33.52 -17.31
CA PRO A 38 -7.11 -33.46 -17.51
C PRO A 38 -6.62 -32.12 -18.08
N PHE A 39 -7.43 -31.51 -18.95
CA PHE A 39 -7.16 -30.17 -19.50
C PHE A 39 -7.10 -29.10 -18.40
N LEU A 40 -8.06 -29.10 -17.46
CA LEU A 40 -8.08 -28.16 -16.33
C LEU A 40 -6.94 -28.43 -15.35
N GLU A 41 -6.61 -29.70 -15.08
CA GLU A 41 -5.46 -30.07 -14.25
C GLU A 41 -4.15 -29.51 -14.81
N HIS A 42 -3.98 -29.62 -16.13
CA HIS A 42 -2.81 -29.12 -16.84
C HIS A 42 -2.64 -27.60 -16.68
N HIS A 43 -3.69 -26.84 -16.96
CA HIS A 43 -3.65 -25.38 -16.81
C HIS A 43 -3.57 -24.93 -15.36
N HIS A 44 -4.14 -25.69 -14.42
CA HIS A 44 -4.05 -25.41 -13.00
C HIS A 44 -2.62 -25.47 -12.49
N ARG A 45 -1.89 -26.55 -12.80
CA ARG A 45 -0.49 -26.70 -12.38
C ARG A 45 0.40 -25.57 -12.91
N ARG A 46 0.11 -25.06 -14.11
CA ARG A 46 0.79 -23.91 -14.72
C ARG A 46 0.44 -22.59 -14.07
N ALA A 47 -0.85 -22.34 -13.85
CA ALA A 47 -1.29 -21.15 -13.15
C ALA A 47 -0.68 -21.07 -11.74
N VAL A 48 -0.65 -22.20 -11.03
CA VAL A 48 0.00 -22.30 -9.71
C VAL A 48 1.51 -22.07 -9.80
N ALA A 49 2.20 -22.66 -10.78
CA ALA A 49 3.64 -22.42 -10.96
C ALA A 49 3.96 -20.95 -11.27
N LEU A 50 3.16 -20.30 -12.12
CA LEU A 50 3.32 -18.87 -12.41
C LEU A 50 3.01 -18.01 -11.18
N ALA A 51 2.02 -18.39 -10.36
CA ALA A 51 1.75 -17.71 -9.09
C ALA A 51 2.93 -17.87 -8.10
N ALA A 52 3.58 -19.03 -8.06
CA ALA A 52 4.77 -19.25 -7.25
C ALA A 52 5.94 -18.35 -7.69
N LEU A 53 6.15 -18.21 -9.01
CA LEU A 53 7.16 -17.30 -9.56
C LEU A 53 6.86 -15.84 -9.21
N LEU A 54 5.59 -15.41 -9.33
CA LEU A 54 5.18 -14.06 -8.93
C LEU A 54 5.40 -13.84 -7.43
N ALA A 55 5.08 -14.82 -6.59
CA ALA A 55 5.30 -14.75 -5.15
C ALA A 55 6.79 -14.64 -4.81
N GLY A 56 7.64 -15.40 -5.50
CA GLY A 56 9.09 -15.29 -5.37
C GLY A 56 9.62 -13.91 -5.79
N LEU A 57 9.10 -13.37 -6.90
CA LEU A 57 9.45 -12.02 -7.36
C LEU A 57 9.00 -10.94 -6.35
N ALA A 58 7.79 -11.06 -5.80
CA ALA A 58 7.26 -10.14 -4.80
C ALA A 58 8.07 -10.21 -3.49
N LEU A 59 8.43 -11.42 -3.02
CA LEU A 59 9.27 -11.59 -1.84
C LEU A 59 10.66 -10.97 -2.05
N PHE A 60 11.28 -11.21 -3.21
CA PHE A 60 12.55 -10.61 -3.56
C PHE A 60 12.46 -9.08 -3.59
N PHE A 61 11.38 -8.51 -4.13
CA PHE A 61 11.12 -7.07 -4.10
C PHE A 61 11.07 -6.53 -2.67
N VAL A 62 10.30 -7.17 -1.79
CA VAL A 62 10.18 -6.77 -0.38
C VAL A 62 11.56 -6.79 0.30
N LEU A 63 12.36 -7.84 0.08
CA LEU A 63 13.71 -7.93 0.66
C LEU A 63 14.62 -6.80 0.17
N VAL A 64 14.58 -6.46 -1.12
CA VAL A 64 15.35 -5.33 -1.68
C VAL A 64 14.88 -4.00 -1.07
N VAL A 65 13.57 -3.77 -0.97
CA VAL A 65 13.03 -2.55 -0.34
C VAL A 65 13.43 -2.44 1.13
N LEU A 66 13.42 -3.54 1.88
CA LEU A 66 13.89 -3.56 3.27
C LEU A 66 15.39 -3.27 3.38
N ALA A 67 16.21 -3.86 2.51
CA ALA A 67 17.64 -3.60 2.46
C ALA A 67 17.94 -2.14 2.10
N LEU A 68 17.22 -1.56 1.13
CA LEU A 68 17.35 -0.15 0.77
C LEU A 68 16.84 0.78 1.89
N SER A 69 15.77 0.41 2.58
CA SER A 69 15.27 1.17 3.75
C SER A 69 16.29 1.18 4.88
N TRP A 70 16.95 0.05 5.14
CA TRP A 70 18.06 -0.03 6.08
C TRP A 70 19.26 0.80 5.62
N LEU A 71 19.65 0.70 4.34
CA LEU A 71 20.75 1.47 3.77
C LEU A 71 20.51 2.98 3.87
N MET A 72 19.29 3.43 3.56
CA MET A 72 18.92 4.84 3.68
C MET A 72 18.95 5.34 5.13
N SER A 73 18.54 4.50 6.08
CA SER A 73 18.53 4.83 7.51
C SER A 73 19.93 4.83 8.14
N ALA A 74 20.79 3.89 7.76
CA ALA A 74 22.11 3.69 8.37
C ALA A 74 23.26 4.38 7.62
N HIS A 75 23.14 4.53 6.30
CA HIS A 75 24.19 5.02 5.41
C HIS A 75 23.60 5.90 4.28
N GLY A 76 22.97 7.02 4.67
CA GLY A 76 22.30 7.94 3.74
C GLY A 76 23.18 8.44 2.59
N ASP A 77 24.46 8.73 2.84
CA ASP A 77 25.39 9.20 1.81
C ASP A 77 25.61 8.16 0.70
N LEU A 78 25.76 6.89 1.08
CA LEU A 78 25.85 5.77 0.14
C LEU A 78 24.55 5.61 -0.65
N TYR A 79 23.40 5.68 0.03
CA TYR A 79 22.10 5.60 -0.62
C TYR A 79 21.92 6.71 -1.66
N ASN A 80 22.24 7.96 -1.31
CA ASN A 80 22.10 9.12 -2.20
C ASN A 80 23.11 9.12 -3.36
N ALA A 81 24.30 8.54 -3.17
CA ALA A 81 25.27 8.37 -4.25
C ALA A 81 24.80 7.39 -5.33
N GLY A 82 23.90 6.47 -4.98
CA GLY A 82 23.37 5.47 -5.90
C GLY A 82 21.95 5.78 -6.37
N ASN A 83 21.69 5.63 -7.67
CA ASN A 83 20.33 5.69 -8.22
C ASN A 83 19.52 4.39 -7.92
N TYR A 84 19.60 3.88 -6.68
CA TYR A 84 19.11 2.54 -6.31
C TYR A 84 17.61 2.37 -6.50
N GLU A 85 16.81 3.38 -6.20
CA GLU A 85 15.36 3.33 -6.38
C GLU A 85 14.97 3.16 -7.87
N ALA A 86 15.56 3.99 -8.75
CA ALA A 86 15.33 3.92 -10.18
C ALA A 86 15.77 2.58 -10.78
N TRP A 87 16.90 2.04 -10.32
CA TRP A 87 17.41 0.74 -10.74
C TRP A 87 16.48 -0.39 -10.29
N THR A 88 16.07 -0.36 -9.02
CA THR A 88 15.14 -1.33 -8.45
C THR A 88 13.83 -1.33 -9.25
N MET A 89 13.19 -0.17 -9.42
CA MET A 89 11.95 -0.06 -10.18
C MET A 89 12.09 -0.51 -11.64
N SER A 90 13.23 -0.21 -12.28
CA SER A 90 13.53 -0.65 -13.66
C SER A 90 13.67 -2.17 -13.79
N ILE A 91 14.41 -2.81 -12.87
CA ILE A 91 14.65 -4.25 -12.87
C ILE A 91 13.34 -4.99 -12.61
N PHE A 92 12.61 -4.63 -11.54
CA PHE A 92 11.37 -5.31 -11.18
C PHE A 92 10.27 -5.12 -12.22
N ARG A 93 10.19 -3.94 -12.86
CA ARG A 93 9.28 -3.72 -13.99
C ARG A 93 9.57 -4.69 -15.15
N LYS A 94 10.85 -4.87 -15.52
CA LYS A 94 11.23 -5.82 -16.59
C LYS A 94 10.91 -7.26 -16.21
N LEU A 95 11.17 -7.67 -14.98
CA LEU A 95 10.84 -9.00 -14.48
C LEU A 95 9.32 -9.25 -14.48
N LEU A 96 8.52 -8.25 -14.08
CA LEU A 96 7.05 -8.30 -14.15
C LEU A 96 6.54 -8.41 -15.58
N ILE A 97 7.14 -7.70 -16.54
CA ILE A 97 6.79 -7.81 -17.96
C ILE A 97 7.06 -9.23 -18.47
N VAL A 98 8.23 -9.78 -18.17
CA VAL A 98 8.59 -11.16 -18.56
C VAL A 98 7.60 -12.17 -17.97
N TRP A 99 7.27 -12.04 -16.68
CA TRP A 99 6.24 -12.85 -16.04
C TRP A 99 4.87 -12.68 -16.73
N GLY A 100 4.48 -11.44 -17.03
CA GLY A 100 3.22 -11.09 -17.68
C GLY A 100 3.09 -11.70 -19.08
N VAL A 101 4.19 -11.79 -19.83
CA VAL A 101 4.22 -12.48 -21.13
C VAL A 101 3.91 -13.97 -20.98
N PHE A 102 4.55 -14.67 -20.03
CA PHE A 102 4.26 -16.10 -19.79
C PHE A 102 2.84 -16.32 -19.27
N TRP A 103 2.35 -15.41 -18.42
CA TRP A 103 0.98 -15.43 -17.92
C TRP A 103 -0.05 -15.27 -19.06
N ALA A 104 0.11 -14.25 -19.90
CA ALA A 104 -0.76 -14.02 -21.05
C ALA A 104 -0.69 -15.16 -22.07
N TYR A 105 0.51 -15.71 -22.32
CA TYR A 105 0.69 -16.87 -23.18
C TYR A 105 -0.06 -18.10 -22.64
N GLY A 106 0.02 -18.35 -21.32
CA GLY A 106 -0.73 -19.42 -20.67
C GLY A 106 -2.25 -19.28 -20.82
N MET A 107 -2.77 -18.06 -20.69
CA MET A 107 -4.20 -17.76 -20.93
C MET A 107 -4.57 -17.99 -22.40
N LEU A 108 -3.72 -17.56 -23.35
CA LEU A 108 -3.94 -17.75 -24.78
C LEU A 108 -3.99 -19.23 -25.16
N LEU A 109 -3.10 -20.04 -24.59
CA LEU A 109 -3.13 -21.49 -24.76
C LEU A 109 -4.44 -22.10 -24.24
N ALA A 110 -4.88 -21.69 -23.04
CA ALA A 110 -6.15 -22.16 -22.48
C ALA A 110 -7.35 -21.75 -23.34
N ALA A 111 -7.37 -20.50 -23.81
CA ALA A 111 -8.42 -19.98 -24.68
C ALA A 111 -8.51 -20.73 -26.01
N ARG A 112 -7.36 -21.15 -26.55
CA ARG A 112 -7.25 -21.99 -27.76
C ARG A 112 -7.51 -23.47 -27.51
N GLY A 113 -7.70 -23.89 -26.27
CA GLY A 113 -7.87 -25.30 -25.91
C GLY A 113 -6.58 -26.13 -26.07
N SER A 114 -5.42 -25.47 -26.04
CA SER A 114 -4.12 -26.11 -26.28
C SER A 114 -3.40 -26.47 -24.98
N ALA A 115 -2.90 -27.69 -24.92
CA ALA A 115 -2.03 -28.17 -23.85
C ALA A 115 -0.52 -27.95 -24.13
N ALA A 116 -0.15 -27.21 -25.18
CA ALA A 116 1.26 -26.98 -25.56
C ALA A 116 2.11 -26.44 -24.40
N PRO A 117 3.39 -26.83 -24.27
CA PRO A 117 4.29 -26.37 -23.21
C PRO A 117 4.44 -24.85 -23.13
N ILE A 118 4.55 -24.31 -21.91
CA ILE A 118 5.07 -22.95 -21.72
C ILE A 118 6.60 -23.08 -21.63
N PRO A 119 7.38 -22.45 -22.51
CA PRO A 119 8.83 -22.59 -22.53
C PRO A 119 9.44 -22.38 -21.14
N TRP A 120 10.38 -23.25 -20.77
CA TRP A 120 11.13 -23.24 -19.50
C TRP A 120 10.31 -23.44 -18.20
N LEU A 121 8.97 -23.38 -18.25
CA LEU A 121 8.12 -23.55 -17.07
C LEU A 121 7.98 -25.03 -16.67
N ASP A 122 8.04 -25.96 -17.62
CA ASP A 122 7.79 -27.39 -17.38
C ASP A 122 8.75 -28.02 -16.35
N HIS A 123 9.97 -27.49 -16.24
CA HIS A 123 10.96 -27.95 -15.26
C HIS A 123 10.57 -27.59 -13.81
N LEU A 124 9.79 -26.52 -13.65
CA LEU A 124 9.32 -26.02 -12.36
C LEU A 124 7.98 -26.63 -11.96
N ILE A 125 7.11 -26.93 -12.93
CA ILE A 125 5.74 -27.42 -12.69
C ILE A 125 5.73 -28.72 -11.88
N ASN A 126 6.68 -29.62 -12.13
CA ASN A 126 6.74 -30.92 -11.47
C ASN A 126 7.32 -30.87 -10.05
N ARG A 127 7.85 -29.72 -9.61
CA ARG A 127 8.43 -29.58 -8.27
C ARG A 127 7.33 -29.37 -7.23
N ARG A 128 7.24 -30.27 -6.25
CA ARG A 128 6.27 -30.20 -5.15
C ARG A 128 6.29 -28.86 -4.42
N LEU A 129 7.48 -28.32 -4.17
CA LEU A 129 7.64 -27.02 -3.50
C LEU A 129 6.99 -25.88 -4.29
N VAL A 130 7.20 -25.82 -5.60
CA VAL A 130 6.59 -24.80 -6.48
C VAL A 130 5.06 -24.86 -6.40
N GLN A 131 4.49 -26.06 -6.45
CA GLN A 131 3.04 -26.24 -6.36
C GLN A 131 2.47 -25.82 -5.00
N ILE A 132 3.17 -26.12 -3.90
CA ILE A 132 2.76 -25.69 -2.55
C ILE A 132 2.86 -24.17 -2.44
N THR A 133 4.02 -23.60 -2.77
CA THR A 133 4.27 -22.15 -2.68
C THR A 133 3.26 -21.37 -3.51
N GLY A 134 3.01 -21.77 -4.76
CA GLY A 134 2.04 -21.08 -5.62
C GLY A 134 0.64 -21.11 -5.04
N ARG A 135 0.18 -22.28 -4.56
CA ARG A 135 -1.17 -22.43 -4.00
C ARG A 135 -1.36 -21.60 -2.73
N GLU A 136 -0.41 -21.66 -1.80
CA GLU A 136 -0.51 -20.89 -0.56
C GLU A 136 -0.34 -19.39 -0.81
N ALA A 137 0.55 -18.99 -1.73
CA ALA A 137 0.70 -17.60 -2.12
C ALA A 137 -0.59 -17.02 -2.74
N THR A 138 -1.26 -17.78 -3.61
CA THR A 138 -2.56 -17.37 -4.16
C THR A 138 -3.62 -17.23 -3.08
N ARG A 139 -3.71 -18.18 -2.14
CA ARG A 139 -4.66 -18.11 -1.01
C ARG A 139 -4.38 -16.90 -0.12
N LEU A 140 -3.12 -16.67 0.21
CA LEU A 140 -2.68 -15.52 0.99
C LEU A 140 -3.03 -14.22 0.26
N ALA A 141 -2.75 -14.12 -1.04
CA ALA A 141 -3.08 -12.93 -1.84
C ALA A 141 -4.59 -12.62 -1.81
N TYR A 142 -5.47 -13.63 -1.95
CA TYR A 142 -6.92 -13.41 -1.79
C TYR A 142 -7.31 -13.00 -0.38
N GLY A 143 -6.75 -13.65 0.65
CA GLY A 143 -7.00 -13.29 2.04
C GLY A 143 -6.64 -11.82 2.30
N LEU A 144 -5.45 -11.41 1.86
CA LEU A 144 -4.97 -10.03 1.94
C LEU A 144 -5.85 -9.07 1.14
N ALA A 145 -6.29 -9.43 -0.07
CA ALA A 145 -7.17 -8.59 -0.88
C ALA A 145 -8.54 -8.38 -0.21
N VAL A 146 -9.14 -9.44 0.35
CA VAL A 146 -10.41 -9.34 1.10
C VAL A 146 -10.22 -8.48 2.35
N CYS A 147 -9.16 -8.72 3.13
CA CYS A 147 -8.82 -7.90 4.28
C CYS A 147 -8.62 -6.43 3.89
N ALA A 148 -7.93 -6.16 2.78
CA ALA A 148 -7.70 -4.81 2.29
C ALA A 148 -9.01 -4.11 1.91
N VAL A 149 -9.92 -4.79 1.20
CA VAL A 149 -11.24 -4.25 0.87
C VAL A 149 -12.05 -3.93 2.13
N LEU A 150 -12.04 -4.83 3.12
CA LEU A 150 -12.73 -4.61 4.39
C LEU A 150 -12.16 -3.41 5.16
N VAL A 151 -10.83 -3.31 5.25
CA VAL A 151 -10.14 -2.18 5.91
C VAL A 151 -10.44 -0.87 5.19
N VAL A 152 -10.29 -0.81 3.86
CA VAL A 152 -10.58 0.39 3.08
C VAL A 152 -12.04 0.81 3.23
N THR A 153 -12.97 -0.14 3.17
CA THR A 153 -14.40 0.12 3.37
C THR A 153 -14.67 0.67 4.76
N LEU A 154 -14.06 0.08 5.79
CA LEU A 154 -14.20 0.54 7.16
C LEU A 154 -13.63 1.95 7.32
N VAL A 155 -12.39 2.21 6.89
CA VAL A 155 -11.74 3.52 6.96
C VAL A 155 -12.57 4.59 6.24
N ASN A 156 -13.08 4.32 5.04
CA ASN A 156 -13.91 5.27 4.31
C ASN A 156 -15.24 5.59 5.03
N ARG A 157 -15.76 4.68 5.84
CA ARG A 157 -16.95 4.93 6.67
C ARG A 157 -16.62 5.70 7.94
N VAL A 158 -15.45 5.47 8.53
CA VAL A 158 -15.11 6.01 9.86
C VAL A 158 -14.33 7.31 9.84
N ALA A 159 -13.57 7.55 8.76
CA ALA A 159 -12.76 8.74 8.52
C ALA A 159 -13.16 9.31 7.15
N PRO A 160 -14.25 10.09 7.07
CA PRO A 160 -14.76 10.60 5.81
C PRO A 160 -13.79 11.61 5.16
N ASN A 161 -13.84 11.72 3.83
CA ASN A 161 -13.07 12.71 3.07
C ASN A 161 -13.83 14.05 3.01
N ARG A 162 -14.01 14.69 4.16
CA ARG A 162 -14.67 15.99 4.25
C ARG A 162 -13.89 16.83 5.24
N ILE A 163 -13.71 18.11 4.92
CA ILE A 163 -13.22 19.13 5.85
C ILE A 163 -14.25 19.22 6.97
N THR A 164 -14.04 18.41 7.99
CA THR A 164 -14.85 18.34 9.21
C THR A 164 -13.92 18.62 10.37
N GLU A 165 -14.38 19.41 11.32
CA GLU A 165 -13.74 19.56 12.61
C GLU A 165 -13.69 18.18 13.27
N ALA A 166 -12.51 17.57 13.28
CA ALA A 166 -12.27 16.27 13.87
C ALA A 166 -11.04 16.40 14.78
N PRO A 167 -11.09 15.89 16.02
CA PRO A 167 -9.95 15.91 16.92
C PRO A 167 -8.67 15.30 16.33
N ALA A 168 -8.79 14.28 15.47
CA ALA A 168 -7.66 13.75 14.71
C ALA A 168 -7.81 14.00 13.21
N CYS A 169 -6.82 14.66 12.62
CA CYS A 169 -6.69 14.85 11.19
C CYS A 169 -5.47 14.14 10.64
N LEU A 170 -5.69 13.26 9.66
CA LEU A 170 -4.64 12.55 8.94
C LEU A 170 -4.59 13.06 7.50
N LEU A 171 -3.51 13.73 7.16
CA LEU A 171 -3.28 14.29 5.83
C LEU A 171 -2.33 13.38 5.06
N TYR A 172 -2.68 13.07 3.82
CA TYR A 172 -1.85 12.26 2.92
C TYR A 172 -1.56 13.01 1.62
N GLU A 173 -0.36 12.84 1.09
CA GLU A 173 0.04 13.46 -0.16
C GLU A 173 -0.84 13.02 -1.32
N ASN A 174 -1.33 13.99 -2.08
CA ASN A 174 -2.15 13.76 -3.26
C ASN A 174 -1.61 14.58 -4.45
N VAL A 175 -0.48 14.15 -5.02
CA VAL A 175 0.10 14.81 -6.20
C VAL A 175 -0.81 14.56 -7.42
N GLY A 176 -1.77 15.46 -7.67
CA GLY A 176 -2.65 15.43 -8.85
C GLY A 176 -3.49 14.16 -8.99
N GLY A 177 -3.95 13.57 -7.89
CA GLY A 177 -4.77 12.34 -7.92
C GLY A 177 -4.00 11.06 -8.22
N ARG A 178 -2.66 11.11 -8.31
CA ARG A 178 -1.83 9.95 -8.68
C ARG A 178 -1.91 8.80 -7.68
N TYR A 179 -2.10 9.10 -6.40
CA TYR A 179 -2.12 8.10 -5.34
C TYR A 179 -3.54 7.87 -4.81
N PRO A 180 -4.09 6.66 -4.96
CA PRO A 180 -5.44 6.37 -4.51
C PRO A 180 -5.51 6.37 -2.97
N ARG A 181 -6.51 7.08 -2.43
CA ARG A 181 -6.86 7.11 -0.99
C ARG A 181 -6.85 5.72 -0.34
N ALA A 182 -7.26 4.69 -1.07
CA ALA A 182 -7.30 3.31 -0.58
C ALA A 182 -5.94 2.82 -0.03
N LEU A 183 -4.82 3.25 -0.61
CA LEU A 183 -3.48 2.89 -0.11
C LEU A 183 -3.22 3.51 1.27
N PHE A 184 -3.53 4.80 1.42
CA PHE A 184 -3.38 5.51 2.69
C PHE A 184 -4.35 4.98 3.75
N ALA A 185 -5.58 4.62 3.36
CA ALA A 185 -6.52 3.97 4.25
C ALA A 185 -5.95 2.69 4.88
N LEU A 186 -5.24 1.86 4.10
CA LEU A 186 -4.54 0.68 4.63
C LEU A 186 -3.40 1.06 5.57
N GLY A 187 -2.54 1.99 5.15
CA GLY A 187 -1.37 2.40 5.93
C GLY A 187 -1.73 3.07 7.26
N TYR A 188 -2.85 3.78 7.31
CA TYR A 188 -3.24 4.64 8.43
C TYR A 188 -4.25 3.95 9.36
N PHE A 189 -4.69 2.73 8.99
CA PHE A 189 -5.80 2.03 9.64
C PHE A 189 -5.69 1.93 11.16
N PRO A 190 -4.55 1.54 11.77
CA PRO A 190 -4.46 1.44 13.23
C PRO A 190 -4.66 2.79 13.93
N THR A 191 -4.03 3.85 13.42
CA THR A 191 -4.20 5.23 13.92
C THR A 191 -5.66 5.70 13.79
N VAL A 192 -6.29 5.44 12.64
CA VAL A 192 -7.70 5.78 12.40
C VAL A 192 -8.61 5.11 13.44
N LEU A 193 -8.40 3.82 13.70
CA LEU A 193 -9.20 3.10 14.70
C LEU A 193 -8.96 3.62 16.12
N ALA A 194 -7.70 3.91 16.47
CA ALA A 194 -7.37 4.47 17.78
C ALA A 194 -8.06 5.83 17.99
N ALA A 195 -8.02 6.71 16.99
CA ALA A 195 -8.69 8.02 17.04
C ALA A 195 -10.21 7.87 17.20
N ARG A 196 -10.85 7.00 16.41
CA ARG A 196 -12.29 6.72 16.56
C ARG A 196 -12.64 6.13 17.93
N LYS A 197 -11.80 5.25 18.47
CA LYS A 197 -12.01 4.67 19.80
C LYS A 197 -11.87 5.74 20.90
N HIS A 198 -10.95 6.67 20.72
CA HIS A 198 -10.64 7.70 21.72
C HIS A 198 -11.69 8.83 21.75
N TRP A 199 -12.02 9.41 20.59
CA TRP A 199 -12.93 10.56 20.45
C TRP A 199 -14.34 10.22 19.95
N GLY A 200 -14.62 8.95 19.63
CA GLY A 200 -15.96 8.50 19.20
C GLY A 200 -16.26 8.75 17.71
N PRO A 201 -17.56 8.64 17.31
CA PRO A 201 -17.99 8.93 15.95
C PRO A 201 -17.66 10.38 15.54
N GLY A 202 -17.09 10.58 14.35
CA GLY A 202 -16.60 11.90 13.91
C GLY A 202 -15.23 12.28 14.47
N GLY A 203 -14.64 11.46 15.35
CA GLY A 203 -13.36 11.72 16.01
C GLY A 203 -12.12 11.75 15.10
N VAL A 204 -12.25 11.38 13.82
CA VAL A 204 -11.13 11.27 12.88
C VAL A 204 -11.53 11.61 11.46
N THR A 205 -10.64 12.29 10.75
CA THR A 205 -10.72 12.52 9.32
C THR A 205 -9.43 12.11 8.62
N LEU A 206 -9.55 11.66 7.37
CA LEU A 206 -8.43 11.31 6.49
C LEU A 206 -8.62 12.11 5.21
N GLN A 207 -7.68 12.97 4.84
CA GLN A 207 -7.87 13.94 3.76
C GLN A 207 -6.61 14.10 2.90
N PRO A 208 -6.75 14.43 1.61
CA PRO A 208 -5.61 14.80 0.80
C PRO A 208 -4.96 16.07 1.39
N LEU A 209 -3.63 16.12 1.38
CA LEU A 209 -2.87 17.27 1.83
C LEU A 209 -2.99 18.40 0.80
N THR A 210 -3.64 19.48 1.21
CA THR A 210 -3.74 20.77 0.51
C THR A 210 -3.49 21.88 1.53
N GLU A 211 -3.26 23.11 1.07
CA GLU A 211 -3.09 24.23 1.99
C GLU A 211 -4.35 24.45 2.84
N GLU A 212 -5.54 24.35 2.22
CA GLU A 212 -6.83 24.48 2.90
C GLU A 212 -7.02 23.42 3.98
N THR A 213 -6.79 22.15 3.66
CA THR A 213 -6.94 21.03 4.61
C THR A 213 -5.88 21.08 5.72
N LEU A 214 -4.66 21.54 5.42
CA LEU A 214 -3.62 21.76 6.41
C LEU A 214 -4.01 22.86 7.39
N ARG A 215 -4.43 24.03 6.89
CA ARG A 215 -4.87 25.15 7.74
C ARG A 215 -6.08 24.78 8.59
N ALA A 216 -7.06 24.09 8.01
CA ALA A 216 -8.23 23.59 8.74
C ALA A 216 -7.84 22.56 9.81
N ALA A 217 -6.92 21.63 9.50
CA ALA A 217 -6.43 20.67 10.47
C ALA A 217 -5.78 21.36 11.68
N LEU A 218 -4.90 22.34 11.42
CA LEU A 218 -4.22 23.09 12.47
C LEU A 218 -5.18 23.93 13.31
N ALA A 219 -6.21 24.51 12.70
CA ALA A 219 -7.18 25.35 13.38
C ALA A 219 -8.14 24.59 14.31
N HIS A 220 -8.46 23.32 13.99
CA HIS A 220 -9.57 22.61 14.66
C HIS A 220 -9.21 21.24 15.26
N SER A 221 -8.02 20.70 14.98
CA SER A 221 -7.65 19.36 15.44
C SER A 221 -6.78 19.39 16.70
N VAL A 222 -6.87 18.33 17.50
CA VAL A 222 -5.97 18.05 18.63
C VAL A 222 -4.70 17.32 18.17
N PHE A 223 -4.87 16.45 17.18
CA PHE A 223 -3.84 15.62 16.59
C PHE A 223 -3.81 15.81 15.07
N VAL A 224 -2.63 16.08 14.52
CA VAL A 224 -2.40 16.17 13.07
C VAL A 224 -1.26 15.27 12.65
N PHE A 225 -1.50 14.39 11.69
CA PHE A 225 -0.44 13.64 10.98
C PHE A 225 -0.35 14.17 9.55
N VAL A 226 0.85 14.52 9.11
CA VAL A 226 1.11 14.98 7.74
C VAL A 226 2.02 13.99 7.04
N GLY A 227 1.42 13.16 6.19
CA GLY A 227 2.12 12.27 5.27
C GLY A 227 2.45 12.98 3.97
N SER A 228 3.63 13.58 3.87
CA SER A 228 4.10 14.20 2.62
C SER A 228 5.58 13.93 2.38
N HIS A 229 6.02 14.07 1.14
CA HIS A 229 7.44 14.32 0.89
C HIS A 229 7.83 15.67 1.50
N GLY A 230 9.06 15.75 2.00
CA GLY A 230 9.62 16.97 2.56
C GLY A 230 11.00 17.21 2.01
N THR A 231 11.41 18.47 2.01
CA THR A 231 12.79 18.89 1.84
C THR A 231 13.09 19.96 2.88
N GLU A 232 14.32 20.49 2.89
CA GLU A 232 14.67 21.68 3.69
C GLU A 232 13.75 22.89 3.41
N GLN A 233 13.12 22.95 2.24
CA GLN A 233 12.19 24.02 1.86
C GLN A 233 10.85 23.94 2.62
N GLY A 234 10.44 22.74 3.03
CA GLY A 234 9.17 22.52 3.73
C GLY A 234 8.43 21.26 3.29
N LEU A 235 7.12 21.23 3.55
CA LEU A 235 6.22 20.15 3.16
C LEU A 235 5.82 20.29 1.70
N LEU A 236 5.90 19.22 0.92
CA LEU A 236 5.44 19.24 -0.46
C LEU A 236 3.91 19.17 -0.52
N LEU A 237 3.32 20.05 -1.34
CA LEU A 237 1.93 20.06 -1.74
C LEU A 237 1.85 19.99 -3.27
N GLU A 238 0.65 19.79 -3.80
CA GLU A 238 0.43 19.87 -5.25
C GLU A 238 0.81 21.25 -5.83
N THR A 239 0.58 22.32 -5.07
CA THR A 239 0.82 23.72 -5.48
C THR A 239 2.23 24.21 -5.22
N GLY A 240 3.10 23.43 -4.57
CA GLY A 240 4.46 23.84 -4.21
C GLY A 240 4.86 23.39 -2.81
N TYR A 241 5.84 24.05 -2.20
CA TYR A 241 6.26 23.79 -0.82
C TYR A 241 5.56 24.74 0.14
N VAL A 242 5.18 24.24 1.32
CA VAL A 242 4.78 25.07 2.47
C VAL A 242 5.85 24.99 3.55
N ALA A 243 6.41 26.16 3.85
CA ALA A 243 7.37 26.39 4.91
C ALA A 243 6.66 26.73 6.24
N PRO A 244 7.35 26.61 7.39
CA PRO A 244 6.83 27.10 8.67
C PRO A 244 6.41 28.57 8.63
N ALA A 245 7.12 29.40 7.86
CA ALA A 245 6.84 30.82 7.72
C ALA A 245 5.46 31.10 7.12
N ASP A 246 4.99 30.26 6.19
CA ASP A 246 3.71 30.41 5.50
C ASP A 246 2.51 30.10 6.42
N LEU A 247 2.77 29.45 7.55
CA LEU A 247 1.78 29.10 8.57
C LEU A 247 1.75 30.08 9.74
N ARG A 248 2.56 31.14 9.74
CA ARG A 248 2.57 32.13 10.84
C ARG A 248 1.22 32.82 11.04
N ASP A 249 0.49 33.01 9.94
CA ASP A 249 -0.85 33.61 9.95
C ASP A 249 -1.97 32.57 10.07
N ALA A 250 -1.63 31.28 10.24
CA ALA A 250 -2.63 30.25 10.47
C ALA A 250 -3.33 30.47 11.84
N PRO A 251 -4.62 30.11 11.96
CA PRO A 251 -5.34 30.24 13.23
C PRO A 251 -4.62 29.48 14.35
N ARG A 252 -4.37 30.16 15.47
CA ARG A 252 -3.78 29.51 16.65
C ARG A 252 -4.85 28.73 17.38
N ASN A 253 -4.72 27.41 17.35
CA ASN A 253 -5.57 26.50 18.10
C ASN A 253 -4.89 26.12 19.42
N PRO A 254 -5.39 26.61 20.59
CA PRO A 254 -4.83 26.25 21.88
C PRO A 254 -5.02 24.76 22.22
N GLY A 255 -5.96 24.07 21.55
CA GLY A 255 -6.21 22.63 21.69
C GLY A 255 -5.34 21.74 20.79
N LEU A 256 -4.49 22.32 19.94
CA LEU A 256 -3.56 21.54 19.10
C LEU A 256 -2.40 21.02 19.97
N ASN A 257 -2.36 19.70 20.18
CA ASN A 257 -1.42 19.09 21.12
C ASN A 257 -0.30 18.29 20.44
N TYR A 258 -0.53 17.78 19.24
CA TYR A 258 0.45 16.90 18.58
C TYR A 258 0.42 17.04 17.06
N VAL A 259 1.58 17.28 16.47
CA VAL A 259 1.76 17.31 15.01
C VAL A 259 2.90 16.38 14.62
N TYR A 260 2.63 15.40 13.76
CA TYR A 260 3.65 14.52 13.18
C TYR A 260 3.89 14.89 11.72
N LEU A 261 5.10 15.35 11.39
CA LEU A 261 5.53 15.64 10.03
C LEU A 261 6.37 14.48 9.49
N ALA A 262 5.81 13.74 8.53
CA ALA A 262 6.47 12.59 7.90
C ALA A 262 7.37 12.97 6.71
N GLY A 263 7.59 14.26 6.46
CA GLY A 263 8.49 14.72 5.40
C GLY A 263 9.95 14.50 5.75
N CYS A 264 10.72 13.95 4.80
CA CYS A 264 12.18 13.94 4.85
C CYS A 264 12.73 15.36 5.11
N ASP A 265 13.78 15.46 5.91
CA ASP A 265 14.50 16.71 6.24
C ASP A 265 13.63 17.86 6.80
N SER A 266 12.38 17.58 7.19
CA SER A 266 11.53 18.53 7.93
C SER A 266 12.17 18.98 9.26
N GLY A 267 13.11 18.21 9.78
CA GLY A 267 13.91 18.51 10.96
C GLY A 267 14.96 19.59 10.76
N ALA A 268 15.35 19.91 9.52
CA ALA A 268 16.27 21.00 9.22
C ALA A 268 15.76 22.34 9.78
N ARG A 269 14.43 22.53 9.76
CA ARG A 269 13.74 23.72 10.30
C ARG A 269 12.90 23.40 11.53
N ARG A 270 13.35 22.44 12.35
CA ARG A 270 12.59 21.95 13.51
C ARG A 270 12.12 23.06 14.45
N ARG A 271 13.00 24.00 14.82
CA ARG A 271 12.64 25.10 15.73
C ARG A 271 11.54 25.98 15.14
N GLU A 272 11.63 26.29 13.86
CA GLU A 272 10.62 27.10 13.19
C GLU A 272 9.27 26.39 13.10
N TRP A 273 9.26 25.06 12.91
CA TRP A 273 8.04 24.26 12.98
C TRP A 273 7.44 24.22 14.39
N GLU A 274 8.26 24.04 15.43
CA GLU A 274 7.83 24.06 16.83
C GLU A 274 7.27 25.43 17.22
N GLU A 275 7.89 26.53 16.76
CA GLU A 275 7.41 27.89 16.98
C GLU A 275 6.10 28.18 16.23
N ALA A 276 6.01 27.79 14.95
CA ALA A 276 4.82 28.04 14.12
C ALA A 276 3.60 27.24 14.59
N LEU A 277 3.82 26.07 15.19
CA LEU A 277 2.76 25.14 15.61
C LEU A 277 2.55 25.10 17.13
N ALA A 278 3.17 26.02 17.88
CA ALA A 278 2.97 26.12 19.32
C ALA A 278 1.47 26.30 19.66
N PRO A 279 0.94 25.62 20.69
CA PRO A 279 1.66 24.90 21.76
C PRO A 279 1.94 23.41 21.48
N ALA A 280 1.68 22.94 20.26
CA ALA A 280 1.73 21.50 19.96
C ALA A 280 3.13 20.90 20.11
N ARG A 281 3.18 19.64 20.53
CA ARG A 281 4.40 18.85 20.36
C ARG A 281 4.55 18.49 18.88
N VAL A 282 5.60 19.00 18.25
CA VAL A 282 5.92 18.70 16.85
C VAL A 282 6.96 17.59 16.77
N VAL A 283 6.71 16.60 15.92
CA VAL A 283 7.69 15.57 15.54
C VAL A 283 8.09 15.79 14.09
N THR A 284 9.37 16.06 13.89
CA THR A 284 10.01 16.23 12.58
C THR A 284 11.06 15.14 12.35
N GLN A 285 11.54 15.01 11.10
CA GLN A 285 12.61 14.07 10.75
C GLN A 285 13.85 14.85 10.31
N ASP A 286 14.96 14.67 11.03
CA ASP A 286 16.26 15.29 10.78
C ASP A 286 17.12 14.54 9.75
N ARG A 287 16.56 13.48 9.17
CA ARG A 287 17.21 12.61 8.19
C ARG A 287 16.19 12.03 7.22
N LEU A 288 16.68 11.44 6.14
CA LEU A 288 15.89 10.59 5.26
C LEU A 288 15.19 9.48 6.05
N ALA A 289 13.86 9.49 6.02
CA ALA A 289 13.03 8.52 6.71
C ALA A 289 12.30 7.64 5.69
N PRO A 290 12.49 6.31 5.73
CA PRO A 290 11.78 5.42 4.81
C PRO A 290 10.28 5.43 5.09
N THR A 291 9.47 5.24 4.05
CA THR A 291 8.02 5.06 4.19
C THR A 291 7.69 3.96 5.21
N VAL A 292 8.51 2.91 5.29
CA VAL A 292 8.36 1.82 6.27
C VAL A 292 8.47 2.33 7.72
N GLN A 293 9.31 3.33 8.00
CA GLN A 293 9.41 3.95 9.32
C GLN A 293 8.12 4.70 9.68
N HIS A 294 7.54 5.44 8.74
CA HIS A 294 6.26 6.14 8.96
C HIS A 294 5.09 5.17 9.11
N LEU A 295 5.06 4.09 8.32
CA LEU A 295 4.08 3.02 8.48
C LEU A 295 4.21 2.36 9.85
N TRP A 296 5.43 2.05 10.28
CA TRP A 296 5.67 1.51 11.63
C TRP A 296 5.17 2.46 12.71
N TRP A 297 5.44 3.75 12.58
CA TRP A 297 4.95 4.76 13.50
C TRP A 297 3.42 4.81 13.55
N LEU A 298 2.75 4.88 12.38
CA LEU A 298 1.29 4.84 12.29
C LEU A 298 0.69 3.55 12.87
N TRP A 299 1.39 2.43 12.78
CA TRP A 299 0.85 1.15 13.26
C TRP A 299 1.04 0.95 14.77
N HIS A 300 2.12 1.47 15.34
CA HIS A 300 2.51 1.15 16.72
C HIS A 300 2.59 2.35 17.66
N HIS A 301 3.01 3.51 17.17
CA HIS A 301 3.22 4.70 18.00
C HIS A 301 2.04 5.67 17.95
N GLY A 302 1.51 5.94 16.75
CA GLY A 302 0.34 6.80 16.54
C GLY A 302 -0.84 6.45 17.45
N PRO A 303 -1.27 5.17 17.51
CA PRO A 303 -2.33 4.73 18.43
C PRO A 303 -2.06 5.08 19.89
N ARG A 304 -0.83 4.87 20.37
CA ARG A 304 -0.43 5.14 21.76
C ARG A 304 -0.40 6.64 22.06
N VAL A 305 0.06 7.45 21.11
CA VAL A 305 0.03 8.92 21.24
C VAL A 305 -1.41 9.38 21.41
N ILE A 306 -2.30 8.95 20.53
CA ILE A 306 -3.74 9.28 20.59
C ILE A 306 -4.34 8.93 21.95
N GLU A 307 -4.02 7.76 22.51
CA GLU A 307 -4.55 7.34 23.82
C GLU A 307 -4.17 8.29 24.97
N THR A 308 -3.07 9.04 24.85
CA THR A 308 -2.59 10.00 25.86
C THR A 308 -3.11 11.42 25.67
N LEU A 309 -3.76 11.73 24.55
CA LEU A 309 -4.25 13.07 24.25
C LEU A 309 -5.57 13.37 24.96
N PRO A 310 -5.91 14.66 25.18
CA PRO A 310 -7.17 15.02 25.80
C PRO A 310 -8.36 14.69 24.88
N LYS A 311 -9.48 14.33 25.50
CA LYS A 311 -10.74 14.03 24.80
C LYS A 311 -11.52 15.27 24.35
N GLY A 312 -11.14 16.46 24.81
CA GLY A 312 -11.85 17.71 24.53
C GLY A 312 -11.78 18.09 23.05
N SER A 313 -12.92 18.47 22.48
CA SER A 313 -12.99 19.22 21.22
C SER A 313 -12.63 20.68 21.51
N PRO A 314 -11.89 21.39 20.65
CA PRO A 314 -11.64 22.83 20.81
C PRO A 314 -12.88 23.73 20.63
N ALA A 315 -14.09 23.17 20.48
CA ALA A 315 -15.33 23.91 20.19
C ALA A 315 -16.37 23.92 21.33
N GLU A 316 -16.03 23.52 22.55
CA GLU A 316 -16.89 23.70 23.73
C GLU A 316 -16.29 24.75 24.69
N GLU A 317 -16.16 25.99 24.22
CA GLU A 317 -16.24 27.23 25.03
C GLU A 317 -17.03 28.29 24.28
#